data_AF-A0A6I2ZI64-F1
#
_entry.id   AF-A0A6I2ZI64-F1
#
_cell.length_a   1.000
_cell.length_b   1.000
_cell.length_c   1.000
_cell.angle_alpha   90.00
_cell.angle_beta   90.00
_cell.angle_gamma   90.00
#
_symmetry.space_group_name_H-M   'P 1'
#
loop_
_entity.id
_entity.type
_entity.pdbx_description
1 polymer ?
#
loop_
_entity_poly.entity_id
_entity_poly.type
_entity_poly.pdbx_seq_one_letter_code
_entity_poly.pdbx_strand_id
1 'polypeptide(L)'
;MRPARTTIRTVILAAACALALSSCGGTVREPKEYGDVTTDGTGYYGNLMYGCTGVEPTDGKYVDVKLESVDYCNCIFDGLKETVPFSDAKAFDQKQATEKAGEIVVPTNIKAVQEKCDTSK
;
A
#
# COMPACT_ATOMS: atom_id res chain seq x y z
N MET A 1 29.14 -58.50 -4.48
CA MET A 1 27.72 -58.85 -4.72
C MET A 1 26.85 -57.68 -4.27
N ARG A 2 25.99 -57.14 -5.16
CA ARG A 2 24.84 -56.27 -4.82
C ARG A 2 23.58 -57.13 -4.83
N PRO A 3 22.61 -56.85 -3.96
CA PRO A 3 21.26 -56.47 -4.42
C PRO A 3 20.70 -55.28 -3.60
N ALA A 4 20.16 -54.19 -4.15
CA ALA A 4 18.93 -53.97 -4.92
C ALA A 4 17.63 -53.82 -4.06
N ARG A 5 17.21 -52.55 -3.94
CA ARG A 5 15.84 -51.97 -3.80
C ARG A 5 14.97 -52.32 -2.59
N THR A 6 14.57 -51.27 -1.86
CA THR A 6 13.14 -51.00 -1.60
C THR A 6 12.89 -49.50 -1.61
N THR A 7 11.93 -49.09 -2.43
CA THR A 7 11.40 -47.75 -2.61
C THR A 7 10.53 -47.38 -1.41
N ILE A 8 10.80 -46.27 -0.74
CA ILE A 8 9.83 -45.63 0.16
C ILE A 8 9.63 -44.20 -0.32
N ARG A 9 8.44 -43.98 -0.89
CA ARG A 9 7.84 -42.68 -1.11
C ARG A 9 7.59 -42.06 0.26
N THR A 10 8.29 -40.99 0.59
CA THR A 10 7.87 -40.10 1.67
C THR A 10 7.74 -38.69 1.09
N VAL A 11 6.51 -38.37 0.71
CA VAL A 11 6.03 -37.01 0.53
C VAL A 11 6.10 -36.36 1.90
N ILE A 12 7.05 -35.45 2.12
CA ILE A 12 7.02 -34.55 3.27
C ILE A 12 6.85 -33.14 2.72
N LEU A 13 5.59 -32.76 2.69
CA LEU A 13 5.03 -31.45 3.00
C LEU A 13 6.00 -30.28 2.86
N ALA A 14 5.71 -29.43 1.87
CA ALA A 14 6.23 -28.08 1.78
C ALA A 14 6.09 -27.40 3.13
N ALA A 15 7.22 -27.13 3.79
CA ALA A 15 7.29 -26.14 4.83
C ALA A 15 6.93 -24.82 4.15
N ALA A 16 5.68 -24.41 4.30
CA ALA A 16 5.27 -23.06 4.00
C ALA A 16 6.22 -22.15 4.77
N CYS A 17 7.11 -21.47 4.04
CA CYS A 17 7.83 -20.34 4.56
C CYS A 17 6.77 -19.34 5.00
N ALA A 18 6.40 -19.40 6.28
CA ALA A 18 5.90 -18.25 6.99
C ALA A 18 7.05 -17.25 7.00
N LEU A 19 7.19 -16.53 5.89
CA LEU A 19 7.83 -15.24 5.87
C LEU A 19 6.95 -14.38 6.76
N ALA A 20 7.26 -14.43 8.06
CA ALA A 20 6.99 -13.35 8.98
C ALA A 20 7.58 -12.12 8.29
N LEU A 21 6.70 -11.32 7.68
CA LEU A 21 7.01 -10.00 7.18
C LEU A 21 7.43 -9.19 8.39
N SER A 22 8.73 -9.18 8.65
CA SER A 22 9.39 -8.15 9.42
C SER A 22 9.36 -6.86 8.59
N SER A 23 8.23 -6.16 8.62
CA SER A 23 8.16 -4.74 8.28
C SER A 23 7.70 -3.99 9.52
N CYS A 24 8.56 -3.14 10.05
CA CYS A 24 8.38 -2.13 11.09
C CYS A 24 7.30 -2.40 12.17
N GLY A 25 7.79 -2.70 13.37
CA GLY A 25 6.99 -2.90 14.57
C GLY A 25 6.12 -1.71 14.94
N GLY A 26 4.82 -1.92 14.82
CA GLY A 26 3.76 -1.15 15.41
C GLY A 26 2.49 -1.80 14.90
N THR A 27 1.64 -2.32 15.78
CA THR A 27 0.33 -2.85 15.38
C THR A 27 -0.56 -1.67 15.00
N VAL A 28 -0.20 -0.93 13.95
CA VAL A 28 -1.05 0.09 13.34
C VAL A 28 -2.19 -0.73 12.75
N ARG A 29 -3.33 -0.72 13.43
CA ARG A 29 -4.55 -1.36 12.93
C ARG A 29 -4.76 -0.83 11.52
N GLU A 30 -4.84 -1.73 10.54
CA GLU A 30 -5.19 -1.35 9.18
C GLU A 30 -6.46 -0.47 9.22
N PRO A 31 -6.45 0.68 8.54
CA PRO A 31 -7.63 1.53 8.47
C PRO A 31 -8.83 0.74 7.93
N LYS A 32 -9.99 0.98 8.53
CA LYS A 32 -11.28 0.38 8.12
C LYS A 32 -12.18 1.36 7.37
N GLU A 33 -11.77 2.62 7.31
CA GLU A 33 -12.43 3.74 6.66
C GLU A 33 -11.37 4.81 6.36
N TYR A 34 -11.74 5.83 5.57
CA TYR A 34 -10.84 6.95 5.23
C TYR A 34 -10.41 7.75 6.47
N GLY A 35 -11.30 7.87 7.46
CA GLY A 35 -11.08 8.71 8.64
C GLY A 35 -11.03 10.20 8.29
N ASP A 36 -10.50 10.98 9.23
CA ASP A 36 -10.28 12.42 9.08
C ASP A 36 -8.85 12.74 8.65
N VAL A 37 -8.62 13.97 8.21
CA VAL A 37 -7.28 14.51 7.94
C VAL A 37 -6.54 14.62 9.28
N THR A 38 -5.41 13.92 9.42
CA THR A 38 -4.62 13.86 10.66
C THR A 38 -3.19 14.33 10.45
N THR A 39 -2.64 15.10 11.39
CA THR A 39 -1.26 15.60 11.31
C THR A 39 -0.24 14.71 12.03
N ASP A 40 -0.67 13.56 12.55
CA ASP A 40 0.15 12.63 13.34
C ASP A 40 0.52 11.35 12.58
N GLY A 41 0.20 11.27 11.28
CA GLY A 41 0.51 10.11 10.45
C GLY A 41 -0.39 8.90 10.71
N THR A 42 -1.47 9.03 11.48
CA THR A 42 -2.37 7.92 11.77
C THR A 42 -3.49 7.77 10.73
N GLY A 43 -4.05 6.57 10.63
CA GLY A 43 -5.20 6.29 9.76
C GLY A 43 -4.86 6.22 8.27
N TYR A 44 -5.89 6.19 7.43
CA TYR A 44 -5.70 6.07 5.98
C TYR A 44 -5.03 7.32 5.40
N TYR A 45 -5.43 8.50 5.87
CA TYR A 45 -4.81 9.77 5.49
C TYR A 45 -3.29 9.75 5.72
N GLY A 46 -2.84 9.41 6.93
CA GLY A 46 -1.41 9.35 7.24
C GLY A 46 -0.63 8.40 6.33
N ASN A 47 -1.16 7.20 6.08
CA ASN A 47 -0.54 6.22 5.19
C ASN A 47 -0.44 6.73 3.75
N LEU A 48 -1.53 7.32 3.22
CA LEU A 48 -1.56 7.88 1.87
C LEU A 48 -0.57 9.05 1.75
N MET A 49 -0.58 9.98 2.70
CA MET A 49 0.33 11.12 2.68
C MET A 49 1.79 10.68 2.75
N TYR A 50 2.11 9.69 3.59
CA TYR A 50 3.44 9.12 3.65
C TYR A 50 3.84 8.44 2.32
N GLY A 51 2.96 7.61 1.73
CA GLY A 51 3.24 6.96 0.46
C GLY A 51 3.34 7.92 -0.74
N CYS A 52 2.61 9.03 -0.70
CA CYS A 52 2.51 9.99 -1.79
C CYS A 52 3.62 11.06 -1.75
N THR A 53 4.00 11.52 -0.56
CA THR A 53 5.02 12.57 -0.36
C THR A 53 6.38 12.04 0.13
N GLY A 54 6.43 10.82 0.67
CA GLY A 54 7.62 10.25 1.32
C GLY A 54 7.94 10.86 2.68
N VAL A 55 7.03 11.65 3.25
CA VAL A 55 7.23 12.39 4.50
C VAL A 55 6.22 11.94 5.54
N GLU A 56 6.69 11.58 6.74
CA GLU A 56 5.81 11.48 7.91
C GLU A 56 5.37 12.91 8.29
N PRO A 57 4.08 13.18 8.57
CA PRO A 57 3.56 14.51 8.88
C PRO A 57 4.25 15.25 10.05
N THR A 58 5.13 14.57 10.78
CA THR A 58 5.79 15.01 12.01
C THR A 58 7.07 15.82 11.82
N ASP A 59 7.71 15.78 10.64
CA ASP A 59 9.14 16.12 10.55
C ASP A 59 9.47 17.50 9.95
N GLY A 60 8.45 18.26 9.51
CA GLY A 60 8.55 19.70 9.27
C GLY A 60 9.52 20.18 8.17
N LYS A 61 10.24 19.30 7.48
CA LYS A 61 11.10 19.65 6.33
C LYS A 61 10.98 18.63 5.19
N TYR A 62 10.27 19.07 4.15
CA TYR A 62 10.04 18.36 2.90
C TYR A 62 11.24 18.52 1.96
N VAL A 63 12.01 17.45 1.71
CA VAL A 63 12.95 17.41 0.58
C VAL A 63 13.14 15.96 0.10
N ASP A 64 12.21 15.43 -0.69
CA ASP A 64 12.56 14.40 -1.69
C ASP A 64 11.94 14.78 -3.04
N VAL A 65 12.79 14.94 -4.06
CA VAL A 65 12.46 15.54 -5.37
C VAL A 65 11.88 14.48 -6.33
N LYS A 66 11.57 13.27 -5.82
CA LYS A 66 11.07 12.13 -6.60
C LYS A 66 9.60 11.78 -6.34
N LEU A 67 8.92 12.52 -5.47
CA LEU A 67 7.55 12.24 -5.01
C LEU A 67 6.64 13.47 -5.24
N GLU A 68 5.34 13.30 -4.99
CA GLU A 68 4.32 14.30 -5.34
C GLU A 68 4.19 15.41 -4.26
N SER A 69 3.57 16.54 -4.62
CA SER A 69 3.34 17.66 -3.71
C SER A 69 2.30 17.36 -2.63
N VAL A 70 2.40 18.01 -1.47
CA VAL A 70 1.40 17.88 -0.38
C VAL A 70 0.00 18.26 -0.86
N ASP A 71 -0.11 19.32 -1.67
CA ASP A 71 -1.39 19.80 -2.21
C ASP A 71 -2.01 18.78 -3.17
N TYR A 72 -1.20 18.16 -4.03
CA TYR A 72 -1.66 17.05 -4.86
C TYR A 72 -2.15 15.87 -4.02
N CYS A 73 -1.36 15.43 -3.03
CA CYS A 73 -1.72 14.28 -2.19
C CYS A 73 -3.00 14.53 -1.36
N ASN A 74 -3.20 15.76 -0.89
CA ASN A 74 -4.45 16.17 -0.25
C ASN A 74 -5.64 16.10 -1.22
N CYS A 75 -5.46 16.61 -2.45
CA CYS A 75 -6.49 16.50 -3.49
C CYS A 75 -6.87 15.04 -3.77
N ILE A 76 -5.87 14.15 -3.84
CA ILE A 76 -6.12 12.71 -4.03
C ILE A 76 -6.94 12.14 -2.87
N PHE A 77 -6.55 12.41 -1.62
CA PHE A 77 -7.29 11.91 -0.46
C PHE A 77 -8.74 12.38 -0.46
N ASP A 78 -8.99 13.67 -0.68
CA ASP A 78 -10.34 14.23 -0.71
C ASP A 78 -11.17 13.62 -1.85
N GLY A 79 -10.60 13.52 -3.06
CA GLY A 79 -11.26 12.93 -4.19
C GLY A 79 -11.61 11.44 -3.98
N LEU A 80 -10.71 10.67 -3.37
CA LEU A 80 -10.97 9.27 -3.01
C LEU A 80 -12.09 9.18 -1.98
N LYS A 81 -12.01 9.97 -0.90
CA LYS A 81 -13.00 9.97 0.18
C LYS A 81 -14.41 10.33 -0.33
N GLU A 82 -14.51 11.27 -1.27
CA GLU A 82 -15.78 11.71 -1.83
C GLU A 82 -16.39 10.75 -2.86
N THR A 83 -15.56 10.04 -3.63
CA THR A 83 -16.04 9.37 -4.86
C THR A 83 -15.73 7.88 -4.96
N VAL A 84 -14.83 7.35 -4.13
CA VAL A 84 -14.38 5.96 -4.18
C VAL A 84 -14.81 5.24 -2.90
N PRO A 85 -15.54 4.10 -2.96
CA PRO A 85 -15.80 3.29 -1.79
C PRO A 85 -14.48 2.88 -1.10
N PHE A 86 -14.42 2.99 0.22
CA PHE A 86 -13.18 2.70 0.96
C PHE A 86 -12.62 1.29 0.69
N SER A 87 -13.49 0.29 0.46
CA SER A 87 -13.08 -1.06 0.10
C SER A 87 -12.23 -1.10 -1.18
N ASP A 88 -12.55 -0.25 -2.16
CA ASP A 88 -11.91 -0.23 -3.46
C ASP A 88 -10.55 0.47 -3.36
N ALA A 89 -10.49 1.59 -2.63
CA ALA A 89 -9.24 2.27 -2.31
C ALA A 89 -8.28 1.35 -1.52
N LYS A 90 -8.80 0.66 -0.49
CA LYS A 90 -8.03 -0.32 0.28
C LYS A 90 -7.51 -1.47 -0.60
N ALA A 91 -8.35 -2.03 -1.47
CA ALA A 91 -7.93 -3.11 -2.37
C ALA A 91 -6.85 -2.64 -3.36
N PHE A 92 -6.97 -1.40 -3.86
CA PHE A 92 -5.96 -0.81 -4.72
C PHE A 92 -4.62 -0.62 -4.00
N ASP A 93 -4.63 -0.07 -2.79
CA ASP A 93 -3.39 0.12 -2.01
C ASP A 93 -2.72 -1.21 -1.64
N GLN A 94 -3.51 -2.23 -1.31
CA GLN A 94 -2.98 -3.57 -1.06
C GLN A 94 -2.32 -4.17 -2.31
N LYS A 95 -2.86 -3.92 -3.51
CA LYS A 95 -2.21 -4.31 -4.77
C LYS A 95 -0.92 -3.54 -4.99
N GLN A 96 -0.92 -2.22 -4.76
CA GLN A 96 0.29 -1.41 -4.88
C GLN A 96 1.43 -1.88 -3.96
N ALA A 97 1.08 -2.41 -2.77
CA ALA A 97 2.05 -2.94 -1.83
C ALA A 97 2.59 -4.35 -2.18
N THR A 98 1.90 -5.11 -3.03
CA THR A 98 2.19 -6.54 -3.27
C THR A 98 2.58 -6.88 -4.70
N GLU A 99 2.10 -6.12 -5.68
CA GLU A 99 2.34 -6.32 -7.11
C GLU A 99 3.53 -5.46 -7.58
N LYS A 100 4.17 -5.84 -8.69
CA LYS A 100 5.30 -5.07 -9.23
C LYS A 100 4.82 -3.85 -10.02
N ALA A 101 5.66 -2.83 -10.08
CA ALA A 101 5.44 -1.68 -10.95
C ALA A 101 5.19 -2.13 -12.40
N GLY A 102 4.09 -1.67 -13.00
CA GLY A 102 3.66 -2.04 -14.36
C GLY A 102 2.67 -3.21 -14.44
N GLU A 103 2.42 -3.93 -13.34
CA GLU A 103 1.40 -5.00 -13.27
C GLU A 103 0.06 -4.47 -12.73
N ILE A 104 0.10 -3.31 -12.08
CA ILE A 104 -1.06 -2.68 -11.44
C ILE A 104 -1.84 -1.84 -12.46
N VAL A 105 -3.10 -2.18 -12.66
CA VAL A 105 -4.06 -1.35 -13.41
C VAL A 105 -4.79 -0.43 -12.44
N VAL A 106 -4.68 0.88 -12.65
CA VAL A 106 -5.41 1.88 -11.86
C VAL A 106 -6.91 1.79 -12.17
N PRO A 107 -7.79 1.54 -11.19
CA PRO A 107 -9.23 1.53 -11.40
C PRO A 107 -9.76 2.86 -11.93
N THR A 108 -10.76 2.83 -12.81
CA THR A 108 -11.26 4.02 -13.52
C THR A 108 -11.70 5.16 -12.58
N ASN A 109 -12.35 4.84 -11.47
CA ASN A 109 -12.79 5.82 -10.47
C ASN A 109 -11.59 6.48 -9.75
N ILE A 110 -10.54 5.73 -9.43
CA ILE A 110 -9.31 6.26 -8.85
C ILE A 110 -8.52 7.08 -9.88
N LYS A 111 -8.45 6.61 -11.13
CA LYS A 111 -7.82 7.33 -12.24
C LYS A 111 -8.47 8.68 -12.49
N ALA A 112 -9.81 8.75 -12.41
CA ALA A 112 -10.54 10.01 -12.56
C ALA A 112 -10.20 11.03 -11.45
N VAL A 113 -9.97 10.56 -10.22
CA VAL A 113 -9.48 11.40 -9.12
C VAL A 113 -8.07 11.93 -9.42
N GLN A 114 -7.17 11.06 -9.87
CA GLN A 114 -5.81 11.46 -10.25
C GLN A 114 -5.81 12.51 -11.36
N GLU A 115 -6.56 12.29 -12.43
CA GLU A 115 -6.68 13.23 -13.55
C GLU A 115 -7.28 14.59 -13.13
N LYS A 116 -8.22 14.60 -12.18
CA LYS A 116 -8.77 15.84 -11.61
C LYS A 116 -7.71 16.61 -10.81
N CYS A 117 -6.90 15.89 -10.04
CA CYS A 117 -5.90 16.46 -9.15
C CYS A 117 -4.58 16.82 -9.82
N ASP A 118 -4.31 16.34 -11.03
CA ASP A 118 -3.09 16.68 -11.80
C ASP A 118 -2.88 18.19 -11.97
N THR A 119 -3.94 19.00 -11.87
CA THR A 119 -3.87 20.48 -11.88
C THR A 119 -3.26 21.09 -10.61
N SER A 120 -3.10 20.29 -9.55
CA SER A 120 -2.57 20.67 -8.22
C SER A 120 -1.15 20.13 -7.97
N LYS A 121 -0.49 19.58 -9.00
CA LYS A 121 0.90 19.10 -8.94
C LYS A 121 1.91 20.23 -8.96
#